data_AF-A0A246K1W1-F1
#
_entry.id   AF-A0A246K1W1-F1
#
_cell.length_a   1.000
_cell.length_b   1.000
_cell.length_c   1.000
_cell.angle_alpha   90.00
_cell.angle_beta   90.00
_cell.angle_gamma   90.00
#
_symmetry.space_group_name_H-M   'P 1'
#
loop_
_entity.id
_entity.type
_entity.pdbx_description
1 polymer ?
#
loop_
_entity_poly.entity_id
_entity_poly.type
_entity_poly.pdbx_seq_one_letter_code
_entity_poly.pdbx_strand_id
1 'polypeptide(L)'
;MASPWPPSRFWQYWALAGMLVLTAAFWWSVEGLTLFEDGAARGQIADGLLRFSLLILTPALVLVWLLAAWLRRRVGETGYWKMLGLVTMIWGGSVLVTRTLMG
;
A
#
# COMPACT_ATOMS: atom_id res chain seq x y z
N MET A 1 -29.95 15.57 14.74
CA MET A 1 -29.86 14.16 15.16
C MET A 1 -28.39 13.79 15.19
N ALA A 2 -27.81 13.54 16.37
CA ALA A 2 -26.42 13.10 16.47
C ALA A 2 -26.31 11.68 15.88
N SER A 3 -25.31 11.46 15.02
CA SER A 3 -25.08 10.13 14.45
C SER A 3 -24.83 9.14 15.58
N PRO A 4 -25.53 7.98 15.63
CA PRO A 4 -25.40 7.07 16.75
C PRO A 4 -24.00 6.47 16.75
N TRP A 5 -23.26 6.75 17.81
CA TRP A 5 -22.14 5.93 18.25
C TRP A 5 -22.65 4.48 18.39
N PRO A 6 -21.96 3.47 17.84
CA PRO A 6 -20.53 3.42 17.55
C PRO A 6 -20.15 3.84 16.12
N PRO A 7 -18.87 4.17 15.85
CA PRO A 7 -18.42 4.45 14.49
C PRO A 7 -18.67 3.20 13.65
N SER A 8 -19.23 3.37 12.44
CA SER A 8 -19.56 2.26 11.54
C SER A 8 -18.42 1.24 11.50
N ARG A 9 -18.72 -0.07 11.57
CA ARG A 9 -17.72 -1.16 11.60
C ARG A 9 -16.63 -1.00 10.54
N PHE A 10 -16.99 -0.45 9.37
CA PHE A 10 -16.07 -0.03 8.33
C PHE A 10 -14.88 0.80 8.85
N TRP A 11 -15.13 1.89 9.59
CA TRP A 11 -14.08 2.80 10.06
C TRP A 11 -13.20 2.18 11.14
N GLN A 12 -13.75 1.27 11.94
CA GLN A 12 -12.97 0.50 12.90
C GLN A 12 -12.00 -0.44 12.19
N TYR A 13 -12.48 -1.23 11.22
CA TYR A 13 -11.63 -2.11 10.41
C TYR A 13 -10.66 -1.34 9.52
N TRP A 14 -11.07 -0.19 8.99
CA TRP A 14 -10.18 0.73 8.29
C TRP A 14 -9.07 1.16 9.25
N ALA A 15 -9.36 1.74 10.41
CA ALA A 15 -8.31 2.14 11.35
C ALA A 15 -7.34 0.98 11.71
N LEU A 16 -7.86 -0.22 11.96
CA LEU A 16 -7.05 -1.40 12.28
C LEU A 16 -6.16 -1.85 11.12
N ALA A 17 -6.71 -2.00 9.91
CA ALA A 17 -5.94 -2.37 8.74
C ALA A 17 -4.96 -1.26 8.34
N GLY A 18 -5.26 0.00 8.66
CA GLY A 18 -4.42 1.15 8.35
C GLY A 18 -3.10 1.14 9.06
N MET A 19 -3.09 0.66 10.31
CA MET A 19 -1.84 0.48 11.04
C MET A 19 -0.90 -0.46 10.26
N LEU A 20 -1.41 -1.57 9.73
CA LEU A 20 -0.61 -2.53 8.97
C LEU A 20 -0.19 -1.97 7.61
N VAL A 21 -1.15 -1.44 6.84
CA VAL A 21 -0.91 -0.92 5.48
C VAL A 21 0.08 0.24 5.50
N LEU A 22 -0.12 1.22 6.39
CA LEU A 22 0.74 2.40 6.46
C LEU A 22 2.12 2.09 7.03
N THR A 23 2.21 1.20 8.02
CA THR A 23 3.53 0.78 8.55
C THR A 23 4.33 0.04 7.49
N ALA A 24 3.70 -0.88 6.75
CA ALA A 24 4.36 -1.62 5.68
C ALA A 24 4.79 -0.70 4.54
N ALA A 25 3.92 0.22 4.12
CA ALA A 25 4.23 1.22 3.10
C ALA A 25 5.37 2.16 3.52
N PHE A 26 5.34 2.63 4.77
CA PHE A 26 6.39 3.46 5.35
C PHE A 26 7.72 2.72 5.38
N TRP A 27 7.74 1.51 5.95
CA TRP A 27 8.95 0.72 6.08
C TRP A 27 9.58 0.42 4.72
N TRP A 28 8.78 -0.02 3.74
CA TRP A 28 9.28 -0.24 2.38
C TRP A 28 9.80 1.03 1.72
N SER A 29 9.20 2.19 2.00
CA SER A 29 9.70 3.47 1.46
C SER A 29 11.08 3.82 2.01
N VAL A 30 11.28 3.66 3.32
CA VAL A 30 12.58 3.92 3.97
C VAL A 30 13.64 2.97 3.45
N GLU A 31 13.35 1.67 3.47
CA GLU A 31 14.30 0.65 3.06
C GLU A 31 14.56 0.66 1.55
N GLY A 32 13.53 0.91 0.76
CA GLY A 32 13.70 1.05 -0.68
C GLY A 32 14.52 2.28 -1.06
N LEU A 33 14.44 3.36 -0.28
CA LEU A 33 15.30 4.54 -0.46
C LEU A 33 16.76 4.21 -0.13
N THR A 34 17.03 3.52 0.99
CA THR A 34 18.42 3.10 1.31
C THR A 34 18.98 2.18 0.22
N LEU A 35 18.16 1.23 -0.24
CA LEU A 35 18.53 0.37 -1.37
C LEU A 35 18.79 1.20 -2.64
N PHE A 36 17.99 2.22 -2.93
CA PHE A 36 18.19 3.07 -4.09
C PHE A 36 19.51 3.86 -4.01
N GLU A 37 19.86 4.36 -2.82
CA GLU A 37 21.08 5.15 -2.58
C GLU A 37 22.36 4.30 -2.58
N ASP A 38 22.30 3.05 -2.09
CA ASP A 38 23.45 2.15 -1.99
C ASP A 38 24.06 1.76 -3.35
N GLY A 39 23.38 2.01 -4.48
CA GLY A 39 23.97 2.03 -5.82
C GLY A 39 24.64 0.73 -6.30
N ALA A 40 24.50 -0.38 -5.57
CA ALA A 40 25.11 -1.66 -5.93
C ALA A 40 24.59 -2.10 -7.30
N ALA A 41 25.50 -2.57 -8.17
CA ALA A 41 25.20 -3.01 -9.54
C ALA A 41 24.17 -4.16 -9.52
N ARG A 42 22.88 -3.82 -9.61
CA ARG A 42 21.76 -4.75 -9.67
C ARG A 42 21.33 -4.97 -11.11
N GLY A 43 20.61 -6.08 -11.34
CA GLY A 43 19.95 -6.30 -12.62
C GLY A 43 18.93 -5.22 -12.91
N GLN A 44 18.87 -4.74 -14.16
CA GLN A 44 17.96 -3.68 -14.62
C GLN A 44 16.48 -3.95 -14.25
N ILE A 45 16.09 -5.22 -14.17
CA ILE A 45 14.73 -5.64 -13.77
C ILE A 45 14.50 -5.36 -12.28
N ALA A 46 15.46 -5.68 -11.41
CA ALA A 46 15.34 -5.45 -9.97
C ALA A 46 15.25 -3.96 -9.65
N ASP A 47 16.08 -3.13 -10.30
CA ASP A 47 16.04 -1.67 -10.14
C ASP A 47 14.76 -1.05 -10.71
N GLY A 48 14.32 -1.51 -11.88
CA GLY A 48 13.05 -1.07 -12.47
C GLY A 48 11.87 -1.38 -11.56
N LEU A 49 11.83 -2.59 -11.00
CA LEU A 49 10.77 -3.02 -10.10
C LEU A 49 10.82 -2.28 -8.75
N LEU A 50 12.02 -2.05 -8.21
CA LEU A 50 12.22 -1.22 -7.02
C LEU A 50 11.65 0.18 -7.22
N ARG A 51 12.06 0.87 -8.29
CA ARG A 51 11.58 2.22 -8.63
C ARG A 51 10.07 2.24 -8.81
N PHE A 52 9.51 1.27 -9.54
CA PHE A 52 8.07 1.15 -9.75
C PHE A 52 7.32 0.96 -8.43
N SER A 53 7.84 0.09 -7.56
CA SER A 53 7.23 -0.18 -6.26
C SER A 53 7.22 1.04 -5.35
N LEU A 54 8.31 1.83 -5.35
CA LEU A 54 8.47 3.01 -4.50
C LEU A 54 7.72 4.24 -5.04
N LEU A 55 7.84 4.51 -6.34
CA LEU A 55 7.31 5.73 -6.94
C LEU A 55 5.86 5.61 -7.37
N ILE A 56 5.37 4.39 -7.61
CA ILE A 56 4.02 4.17 -8.15
C ILE A 56 3.17 3.34 -7.18
N LEU A 57 3.57 2.11 -6.86
CA LEU A 57 2.71 1.22 -6.08
C LEU A 57 2.51 1.69 -4.63
N THR A 58 3.56 2.19 -3.98
CA THR A 58 3.45 2.64 -2.58
C THR A 58 2.57 3.88 -2.45
N PRO A 59 2.74 4.95 -3.27
CA PRO A 59 1.81 6.07 -3.29
C PRO A 59 0.39 5.67 -3.68
N ALA A 60 0.22 4.76 -4.64
CA ALA A 60 -1.10 4.27 -5.02
C ALA A 60 -1.80 3.58 -3.85
N LEU A 61 -1.09 2.73 -3.09
CA LEU A 61 -1.62 2.07 -1.89
C LEU A 61 -2.04 3.09 -0.83
N VAL A 62 -1.20 4.10 -0.57
CA VAL A 62 -1.51 5.19 0.39
C VAL A 62 -2.69 6.04 -0.08
N LEU A 63 -2.78 6.36 -1.37
CA LEU A 63 -3.90 7.12 -1.93
C LEU A 63 -5.21 6.35 -1.84
N VAL A 64 -5.20 5.06 -2.19
CA VAL A 64 -6.36 4.18 -2.03
C VAL A 64 -6.80 4.14 -0.57
N TRP A 65 -5.84 4.11 0.36
CA TRP A 65 -6.10 4.14 1.79
C TRP A 65 -6.73 5.46 2.27
N LEU A 66 -6.13 6.60 1.93
CA LEU A 66 -6.57 7.94 2.37
C LEU A 66 -7.90 8.36 1.73
N LEU A 67 -8.13 7.99 0.47
CA LEU A 67 -9.35 8.31 -0.27
C LEU A 67 -10.49 7.33 0.02
N ALA A 68 -10.41 6.51 1.07
CA ALA A 68 -11.43 5.53 1.44
C ALA A 68 -12.84 6.12 1.53
N ALA A 69 -12.99 7.32 2.10
CA ALA A 69 -14.27 8.01 2.19
C ALA A 69 -14.91 8.29 0.82
N TRP A 70 -14.09 8.61 -0.18
CA TRP A 70 -14.53 8.92 -1.54
C TRP A 70 -14.75 7.64 -2.35
N LEU A 71 -13.79 6.70 -2.28
CA LEU A 71 -13.86 5.41 -2.97
C LEU A 71 -15.06 4.58 -2.52
N ARG A 72 -15.32 4.48 -1.22
CA ARG A 72 -16.48 3.73 -0.70
C ARG A 72 -17.82 4.29 -1.20
N ARG A 73 -17.91 5.60 -1.48
CA ARG A 73 -19.12 6.22 -2.05
C ARG A 73 -19.34 5.82 -3.51
N ARG A 74 -18.29 5.42 -4.23
CA ARG A 74 -18.34 5.02 -5.64
C ARG A 74 -18.58 3.52 -5.82
N VAL A 75 -17.85 2.70 -5.08
CA VAL A 75 -17.83 1.23 -5.28
C VAL A 75 -18.48 0.44 -4.13
N GLY A 76 -19.00 1.13 -3.11
CA GLY A 76 -19.53 0.51 -1.89
C GLY A 76 -18.43 0.00 -0.95
N GLU A 77 -18.82 -0.48 0.24
CA GLU A 77 -17.88 -0.97 1.25
C GLU A 77 -17.16 -2.24 0.79
N THR A 78 -17.91 -3.25 0.32
CA THR A 78 -17.33 -4.51 -0.19
C THR A 78 -16.42 -4.26 -1.39
N GLY A 79 -16.79 -3.34 -2.28
CA GLY A 79 -15.97 -2.97 -3.43
C GLY A 79 -14.65 -2.31 -3.01
N TYR A 80 -14.70 -1.40 -2.03
CA TYR A 80 -13.50 -0.80 -1.45
C TYR A 80 -12.54 -1.85 -0.88
N TRP A 81 -13.05 -2.79 -0.07
CA TRP A 81 -12.22 -3.84 0.52
C TRP A 81 -11.60 -4.78 -0.52
N LYS A 82 -12.35 -5.15 -1.56
CA LYS A 82 -11.81 -5.93 -2.70
C LYS A 82 -10.70 -5.16 -3.43
N MET A 83 -10.93 -3.88 -3.69
CA MET A 83 -9.96 -3.03 -4.39
C MET A 83 -8.69 -2.85 -3.55
N LEU A 84 -8.83 -2.52 -2.27
CA LEU A 84 -7.72 -2.39 -1.35
C LEU A 84 -6.94 -3.70 -1.25
N GLY A 85 -7.62 -4.83 -1.10
CA GLY A 85 -6.99 -6.15 -1.06
C GLY A 85 -6.17 -6.45 -2.31
N LEU A 86 -6.73 -6.16 -3.49
CA LEU A 86 -6.05 -6.34 -4.77
C LEU A 86 -4.81 -5.44 -4.90
N VAL A 87 -4.94 -4.15 -4.57
CA VAL A 87 -3.81 -3.20 -4.59
C VAL A 87 -2.72 -3.63 -3.60
N THR A 88 -3.12 -4.09 -2.40
CA THR A 88 -2.19 -4.58 -1.38
C THR A 88 -1.48 -5.86 -1.84
N MET A 89 -2.17 -6.79 -2.50
CA MET A 89 -1.56 -8.00 -3.06
C MET A 89 -0.56 -7.67 -4.18
N ILE A 90 -0.91 -6.76 -5.09
CA ILE A 90 0.00 -6.35 -6.17
C ILE A 90 1.24 -5.66 -5.59
N TRP A 91 1.04 -4.74 -4.64
CA TRP A 91 2.13 -4.07 -3.94
C TRP A 91 3.02 -5.09 -3.21
N GLY A 92 2.45 -5.95 -2.37
CA GLY A 92 3.19 -6.95 -1.62
C GLY A 92 3.93 -7.96 -2.51
N GLY A 93 3.30 -8.38 -3.61
CA GLY A 93 3.93 -9.25 -4.62
C GLY A 93 5.11 -8.56 -5.31
N SER A 94 4.98 -7.27 -5.66
CA SER A 94 6.07 -6.50 -6.23
C SER A 94 7.23 -6.34 -5.25
N VAL A 95 6.95 -6.05 -3.97
CA VAL A 95 7.97 -5.98 -2.91
C VAL A 95 8.69 -7.32 -2.78
N LEU A 96 7.94 -8.42 -2.68
CA LEU A 96 8.49 -9.77 -2.54
C LEU A 96 9.40 -10.14 -3.72
N VAL A 97 8.94 -9.92 -4.95
CA VAL A 97 9.76 -10.20 -6.14
C VAL A 97 11.02 -9.32 -6.14
N THR A 98 10.89 -8.03 -5.82
CA THR A 98 12.03 -7.11 -5.71
C THR A 98 13.07 -7.66 -4.74
N ARG A 99 12.65 -8.13 -3.56
CA ARG A 99 13.54 -8.77 -2.57
C ARG A 99 14.23 -10.01 -3.12
N THR A 100 13.47 -10.94 -3.70
CA THR A 100 14.05 -12.19 -4.23
C THR A 100 15.07 -11.95 -5.32
N LEU A 101 14.92 -10.87 -6.10
CA LEU A 101 15.86 -10.49 -7.15
C LEU A 101 17.11 -9.77 -6.59
N MET A 102 17.03 -9.25 -5.37
CA MET A 102 18.15 -8.52 -4.73
C MET A 102 19.07 -9.41 -3.91
N GLY A 103 18.61 -10.60 -3.49
CA GLY A 103 19.38 -11.53 -2.66
C GLY A 103 19.19 -11.26 -1.18
#